data_AF-A0A347WJM9-F1
#
_entry.id   AF-A0A347WJM9-F1
#
_cell.length_a   1.000
_cell.length_b   1.000
_cell.length_c   1.000
_cell.angle_alpha   90.00
_cell.angle_beta   90.00
_cell.angle_gamma   90.00
#
_symmetry.space_group_name_H-M   'P 1'
#
loop_
_entity.id
_entity.type
_entity.pdbx_description
1 polymer ?
#
loop_
_entity_poly.entity_id
_entity_poly.type
_entity_poly.pdbx_seq_one_letter_code
_entity_poly.pdbx_strand_id
1 'polypeptide(L)'
;MALLRPIAENFFKFDFLIIILAIATGFLYWACLKSCQDLRRILLPKGNLALGNKTKDQLIGHFEFYLDPAGEQAILDRRQKMNSLYVLFLNVCAIFPLMGLLGTVISLIPMVEAMQTALFFDALTSTFWGIVFAILFKGLNGFLQAQVEENIDLVNTYLVRMDAMEARHAVQEELVNLDE
;
A
#
# COMPACT_ATOMS: atom_id res chain seq x y z
N MET A 1 -2.95 37.34 9.60
CA MET A 1 -3.02 37.30 8.12
C MET A 1 -1.78 37.84 7.39
N ALA A 2 -0.72 38.28 8.09
CA ALA A 2 0.51 38.79 7.44
C ALA A 2 1.56 37.70 7.11
N LEU A 3 1.51 36.54 7.78
CA LEU A 3 2.46 35.43 7.56
C LEU A 3 2.07 34.51 6.40
N LEU A 4 0.81 34.51 5.97
CA LEU A 4 0.33 33.62 4.89
C LEU A 4 0.72 34.11 3.50
N ARG A 5 0.94 35.42 3.33
CA ARG A 5 1.17 36.04 2.02
C ARG A 5 2.55 35.71 1.42
N PRO A 6 3.66 35.78 2.19
CA PRO A 6 4.97 35.33 1.70
C PRO A 6 4.99 33.82 1.47
N ILE A 7 4.34 33.05 2.36
CA ILE A 7 4.21 31.59 2.25
C ILE A 7 3.46 31.20 0.97
N ALA A 8 2.43 31.95 0.58
CA ALA A 8 1.64 31.69 -0.63
C ALA A 8 2.36 32.09 -1.93
N GLU A 9 3.17 33.16 -1.92
CA GLU A 9 3.94 33.60 -3.09
C GLU A 9 5.17 32.69 -3.35
N ASN A 10 5.77 32.14 -2.30
CA ASN A 10 6.88 31.18 -2.40
C ASN A 10 6.41 29.72 -2.60
N PHE A 11 5.14 29.43 -2.32
CA PHE A 11 4.46 28.15 -2.55
C PHE A 11 4.52 27.67 -4.02
N PHE A 12 4.65 28.60 -4.97
CA PHE A 12 4.48 28.33 -6.40
C PHE A 12 5.73 27.80 -7.13
N LYS A 13 6.86 27.65 -6.44
CA LYS A 13 8.07 27.06 -7.03
C LYS A 13 8.26 25.61 -6.59
N PHE A 14 9.04 25.41 -5.54
CA PHE A 14 9.55 24.08 -5.15
C PHE A 14 8.57 23.33 -4.24
N ASP A 15 7.85 24.06 -3.38
CA ASP A 15 6.78 23.51 -2.53
C ASP A 15 5.67 22.84 -3.35
N PHE A 16 5.40 23.35 -4.55
CA PHE A 16 4.47 22.74 -5.50
C PHE A 16 4.85 21.30 -5.87
N LEU A 17 6.15 21.01 -6.03
CA LEU A 17 6.63 19.66 -6.34
C LEU A 17 6.41 18.71 -5.16
N ILE A 18 6.65 19.18 -3.93
CA ILE A 18 6.37 18.43 -2.70
C ILE A 18 4.87 18.11 -2.59
N ILE A 19 4.00 19.03 -2.99
CA ILE A 19 2.54 18.84 -2.97
C ILE A 19 2.09 17.85 -4.05
N ILE A 20 2.63 17.94 -5.27
CA ILE A 20 2.35 16.94 -6.31
C ILE A 20 2.77 15.56 -5.81
N LEU A 21 3.95 15.46 -5.19
CA LEU A 21 4.42 14.21 -4.60
C LEU A 21 3.48 13.75 -3.48
N ALA A 22 2.99 14.64 -2.63
CA ALA A 22 2.00 14.34 -1.58
C ALA A 22 0.69 13.79 -2.16
N ILE A 23 0.17 14.41 -3.22
CA ILE A 23 -1.04 13.94 -3.91
C ILE A 23 -0.80 12.55 -4.52
N ALA A 24 0.34 12.34 -5.19
CA ALA A 24 0.71 11.05 -5.76
C ALA A 24 0.84 9.97 -4.68
N THR A 25 1.46 10.29 -3.53
CA THR A 25 1.55 9.38 -2.38
C THR A 25 0.19 9.07 -1.77
N GLY A 26 -0.70 10.06 -1.67
CA GLY A 26 -2.08 9.85 -1.25
C GLY A 26 -2.85 8.93 -2.21
N PHE A 27 -2.64 9.08 -3.51
CA PHE A 27 -3.20 8.17 -4.52
C PHE A 27 -2.64 6.75 -4.38
N LEU A 28 -1.33 6.59 -4.16
CA LEU A 28 -0.71 5.29 -3.92
C LEU A 28 -1.25 4.62 -2.64
N TYR A 29 -1.42 5.39 -1.57
CA TYR A 29 -2.03 4.91 -0.33
C TYR A 29 -3.44 4.39 -0.58
N TRP A 30 -4.28 5.16 -1.28
CA TRP A 30 -5.64 4.75 -1.63
C TRP A 30 -5.65 3.51 -2.54
N ALA A 31 -4.78 3.46 -3.56
CA ALA A 31 -4.66 2.33 -4.45
C ALA A 31 -4.21 1.05 -3.72
N CYS A 32 -3.29 1.17 -2.76
CA CYS A 32 -2.84 0.06 -1.92
C CYS A 32 -3.97 -0.42 -1.00
N LEU A 33 -4.70 0.50 -0.34
CA LEU A 33 -5.87 0.15 0.47
C LEU A 33 -6.94 -0.57 -0.35
N LYS A 34 -7.23 -0.08 -1.56
CA LYS A 34 -8.18 -0.74 -2.46
C LYS A 34 -7.70 -2.14 -2.83
N SER A 35 -6.43 -2.31 -3.16
CA SER A 35 -5.85 -3.63 -3.43
C SER A 35 -5.93 -4.58 -2.22
N CYS A 36 -5.74 -4.05 -1.00
CA CYS A 36 -5.89 -4.82 0.24
C CYS A 36 -7.35 -5.26 0.44
N GLN A 37 -8.31 -4.39 0.17
CA GLN A 37 -9.74 -4.71 0.28
C GLN A 37 -10.18 -5.73 -0.77
N ASP A 38 -9.67 -5.61 -2.01
CA ASP A 38 -9.98 -6.54 -3.09
C ASP A 38 -9.44 -7.94 -2.76
N LEU A 39 -8.19 -8.05 -2.27
CA LEU A 39 -7.61 -9.33 -1.86
C LEU A 39 -8.35 -9.93 -0.66
N ARG A 40 -8.72 -9.10 0.33
CA ARG A 40 -9.48 -9.57 1.50
C ARG A 40 -10.88 -10.06 1.14
N ARG A 41 -11.55 -9.45 0.15
CA ARG A 41 -12.87 -9.91 -0.32
C ARG A 41 -12.81 -11.27 -1.02
N ILE A 42 -11.70 -11.56 -1.69
CA ILE A 42 -11.45 -12.86 -2.32
C ILE A 42 -11.19 -13.93 -1.26
N LEU A 43 -10.33 -13.64 -0.28
CA LEU A 43 -9.93 -14.59 0.77
C LEU A 43 -11.01 -14.82 1.84
N LEU A 44 -11.79 -13.79 2.14
CA LEU A 44 -12.88 -13.80 3.10
C LEU A 44 -14.11 -13.16 2.44
N PRO A 45 -14.82 -13.89 1.56
CA PRO A 45 -16.11 -13.42 1.09
C PRO A 45 -16.95 -13.22 2.34
N LYS A 46 -17.46 -12.00 2.55
CA LYS A 46 -18.41 -11.69 3.63
C LYS A 46 -19.74 -12.38 3.35
N GLY A 47 -19.74 -13.71 3.42
CA GLY A 47 -20.94 -14.50 3.62
C GLY A 47 -21.36 -14.23 5.06
N ASN A 48 -22.51 -13.58 5.22
CA ASN A 48 -23.19 -13.50 6.51
C ASN A 48 -23.37 -14.95 7.01
N LEU A 49 -22.50 -15.40 7.92
CA LEU A 49 -22.64 -16.70 8.60
C LEU A 49 -23.96 -16.82 9.37
N ALA A 50 -24.70 -15.71 9.53
CA ALA A 50 -26.03 -15.64 10.10
C ALA A 50 -27.18 -16.02 9.13
N LEU A 51 -26.97 -16.04 7.80
CA LEU A 51 -28.01 -16.30 6.81
C LEU A 51 -27.80 -17.66 6.15
N GLY A 52 -28.53 -18.64 6.67
CA GLY A 52 -28.37 -20.07 6.42
C GLY A 52 -28.43 -20.55 4.96
N ASN A 53 -27.84 -21.73 4.79
CA ASN A 53 -27.85 -22.71 3.68
C ASN A 53 -27.77 -22.24 2.21
N LYS A 54 -28.43 -21.17 1.76
CA LYS A 54 -28.36 -20.70 0.36
C LYS A 54 -27.04 -19.99 0.01
N THR A 55 -26.33 -19.50 1.03
CA THR A 55 -25.01 -18.85 0.88
C THR A 55 -23.86 -19.87 0.86
N LYS A 56 -24.10 -21.11 1.30
CA LYS A 56 -23.07 -22.18 1.31
C LYS A 56 -22.67 -22.58 -0.10
N ASP A 57 -23.61 -22.79 -1.01
CA ASP A 57 -23.30 -23.24 -2.39
C ASP A 57 -22.53 -22.16 -3.19
N GLN A 58 -22.83 -20.87 -2.96
CA GLN A 58 -22.05 -19.77 -3.55
C GLN A 58 -20.66 -19.62 -2.93
N LEU A 59 -20.50 -19.94 -1.64
CA LEU A 59 -19.19 -20.01 -1.00
C LEU A 59 -18.39 -21.19 -1.57
N ILE A 60 -19.00 -22.38 -1.68
CA ILE A 60 -18.35 -23.59 -2.17
C ILE A 60 -17.86 -23.40 -3.61
N GLY A 61 -18.68 -22.82 -4.51
CA GLY A 61 -18.24 -22.53 -5.89
C GLY A 61 -17.17 -21.44 -5.99
N HIS A 62 -17.10 -20.51 -5.02
CA HIS A 62 -16.01 -19.54 -4.94
C HIS A 62 -14.71 -20.22 -4.49
N PHE A 63 -14.78 -21.05 -3.45
CA PHE A 63 -13.64 -21.84 -2.99
C PHE A 63 -13.16 -22.84 -4.05
N GLU A 64 -14.05 -23.52 -4.77
CA GLU A 64 -13.68 -24.43 -5.88
C GLU A 64 -12.89 -23.73 -6.99
N PHE A 65 -13.27 -22.51 -7.38
CA PHE A 65 -12.51 -21.73 -8.37
C PHE A 65 -11.12 -21.30 -7.86
N TYR A 66 -10.98 -21.01 -6.57
CA TYR A 66 -9.70 -20.66 -5.94
C TYR A 66 -8.90 -21.87 -5.43
N LEU A 67 -9.46 -23.07 -5.51
CA LEU A 67 -8.76 -24.35 -5.31
C LEU A 67 -8.13 -24.87 -6.61
N ASP A 68 -8.56 -24.37 -7.76
CA ASP A 68 -7.94 -24.66 -9.06
C ASP A 68 -6.59 -23.91 -9.17
N PRO A 69 -5.51 -24.51 -9.71
CA PRO A 69 -4.22 -23.84 -9.93
C PRO A 69 -4.32 -22.46 -10.62
N ALA A 70 -5.33 -22.25 -11.47
CA ALA A 70 -5.60 -20.93 -12.08
C ALA A 70 -6.05 -19.86 -11.07
N GLY A 71 -6.84 -20.26 -10.06
CA GLY A 71 -7.29 -19.39 -8.98
C GLY A 71 -6.20 -19.10 -7.94
N GLU A 72 -5.36 -20.10 -7.64
CA GLU A 72 -4.18 -19.91 -6.78
C GLU A 72 -3.23 -18.85 -7.37
N GLN A 73 -2.92 -18.98 -8.67
CA GLN A 73 -2.05 -18.03 -9.36
C GLN A 73 -2.66 -16.61 -9.36
N ALA A 74 -3.97 -16.48 -9.49
CA ALA A 74 -4.65 -15.20 -9.36
C ALA A 74 -4.51 -14.58 -7.95
N ILE A 75 -4.55 -15.39 -6.88
CA ILE A 75 -4.32 -14.91 -5.50
C ILE A 75 -2.86 -14.44 -5.33
N LEU A 76 -1.90 -15.22 -5.83
CA LEU A 76 -0.48 -14.88 -5.77
C LEU A 76 -0.16 -13.60 -6.55
N ASP A 77 -0.71 -13.42 -7.74
CA ASP A 77 -0.55 -12.21 -8.55
C ASP A 77 -1.11 -10.97 -7.82
N ARG A 78 -2.27 -11.12 -7.17
CA ARG A 78 -2.90 -10.05 -6.40
C ARG A 78 -2.11 -9.71 -5.14
N ARG A 79 -1.55 -10.71 -4.45
CA ARG A 79 -0.60 -10.52 -3.34
C ARG A 79 0.64 -9.76 -3.82
N GLN A 80 1.25 -10.18 -4.92
CA GLN A 80 2.44 -9.53 -5.46
C GLN A 80 2.16 -8.08 -5.84
N LYS A 81 1.02 -7.81 -6.49
CA LYS A 81 0.60 -6.45 -6.83
C LYS A 81 0.39 -5.57 -5.59
N MET A 82 -0.29 -6.09 -4.57
CA MET A 82 -0.49 -5.38 -3.30
C MET A 82 0.86 -5.05 -2.64
N ASN A 83 1.75 -6.04 -2.56
CA ASN A 83 3.08 -5.86 -1.96
C ASN A 83 3.93 -4.85 -2.75
N SER A 84 3.92 -4.92 -4.08
CA SER A 84 4.64 -3.98 -4.94
C SER A 84 4.15 -2.54 -4.75
N LEU A 85 2.82 -2.32 -4.70
CA LEU A 85 2.24 -1.00 -4.43
C LEU A 85 2.60 -0.48 -3.04
N TYR A 86 2.63 -1.36 -2.04
CA TYR A 86 3.03 -1.00 -0.68
C TYR A 86 4.51 -0.60 -0.60
N VAL A 87 5.40 -1.37 -1.22
CA VAL A 87 6.84 -1.03 -1.30
C VAL A 87 7.05 0.27 -2.07
N LEU A 88 6.32 0.50 -3.16
CA LEU A 88 6.37 1.76 -3.90
C LEU A 88 5.95 2.94 -3.01
N PHE A 89 4.86 2.79 -2.25
CA PHE A 89 4.41 3.80 -1.29
C PHE A 89 5.49 4.12 -0.25
N LEU A 90 6.12 3.10 0.34
CA LEU A 90 7.22 3.28 1.30
C LEU A 90 8.39 4.06 0.71
N ASN A 91 8.80 3.71 -0.51
CA ASN A 91 9.91 4.36 -1.21
C ASN A 91 9.58 5.83 -1.49
N VAL A 92 8.36 6.14 -1.95
CA VAL A 92 7.95 7.52 -2.18
C VAL A 92 7.88 8.30 -0.86
N CYS A 93 7.43 7.68 0.24
CA CYS A 93 7.43 8.30 1.56
C CYS A 93 8.84 8.68 2.03
N ALA A 94 9.84 7.85 1.71
CA ALA A 94 11.24 8.11 2.05
C ALA A 94 11.86 9.26 1.25
N ILE A 95 11.26 9.65 0.12
CA ILE A 95 11.75 10.75 -0.74
C ILE A 95 11.38 12.13 -0.18
N PHE A 96 10.32 12.27 0.63
CA PHE A 96 9.89 13.59 1.14
C PHE A 96 10.98 14.36 1.91
N PRO A 97 11.73 13.77 2.86
CA PRO A 97 12.82 14.46 3.53
C PRO A 97 13.96 14.82 2.57
N LEU A 98 14.25 13.95 1.60
CA LEU A 98 15.29 14.19 0.59
C LEU A 98 14.92 15.37 -0.32
N MET A 99 13.65 15.49 -0.70
CA MET A 99 13.12 16.63 -1.44
C MET A 99 13.21 17.92 -0.62
N GLY A 100 12.90 17.87 0.68
CA GLY A 100 13.08 19.01 1.58
C GLY A 100 14.54 19.49 1.61
N LEU A 101 15.49 18.56 1.72
CA LEU A 101 16.92 18.88 1.65
C LEU A 101 17.33 19.46 0.29
N LEU A 102 16.83 18.92 -0.82
CA LEU A 102 17.09 19.46 -2.16
C LEU A 102 16.62 20.92 -2.29
N GLY A 103 15.46 21.24 -1.73
CA GLY A 103 14.92 22.60 -1.69
C GLY A 103 15.85 23.58 -0.96
N THR A 104 16.53 23.13 0.10
CA THR A 104 17.55 23.98 0.76
C THR A 104 18.77 24.22 -0.11
N VAL A 105 19.30 23.18 -0.77
CA VAL A 105 20.47 23.31 -1.64
C VAL A 105 20.20 24.29 -2.79
N ILE A 106 19.05 24.16 -3.44
CA ILE A 106 18.66 25.01 -4.58
C ILE A 106 18.48 26.47 -4.15
N SER A 107 17.96 26.71 -2.94
CA SER A 107 17.70 28.06 -2.44
C SER A 107 18.92 28.72 -1.79
N LEU A 108 19.82 27.93 -1.18
CA LEU A 108 21.01 28.46 -0.51
C LEU A 108 22.12 28.88 -1.49
N ILE A 109 22.30 28.17 -2.61
CA ILE A 109 23.29 28.53 -3.64
C ILE A 109 23.12 29.99 -4.12
N PRO A 110 21.93 30.41 -4.62
CA PRO A 110 21.73 31.79 -5.07
C PRO A 110 21.64 32.80 -3.92
N MET A 111 21.29 32.37 -2.70
CA MET A 111 21.27 33.24 -1.52
C MET A 111 22.67 33.76 -1.20
N VAL A 112 23.69 32.91 -1.26
CA VAL A 112 25.09 33.28 -0.99
C VAL A 112 25.58 34.30 -2.02
N GLU A 113 25.13 34.20 -3.27
CA GLU A 113 25.50 35.12 -4.35
C GLU A 113 24.77 36.46 -4.30
N ALA A 114 23.47 36.46 -3.93
CA ALA A 114 22.61 37.64 -4.03
C ALA A 114 22.29 38.34 -2.70
N MET A 115 22.71 37.79 -1.54
CA MET A 115 22.36 38.27 -0.19
C MET A 115 20.83 38.45 0.04
N GLN A 116 19.99 37.70 -0.67
CA GLN A 116 18.54 37.78 -0.57
C GLN A 116 18.00 36.86 0.53
N THR A 117 17.57 37.44 1.65
CA THR A 117 17.00 36.72 2.80
C THR A 117 15.69 35.99 2.47
N ALA A 118 14.96 36.40 1.42
CA ALA A 118 13.75 35.72 0.98
C ALA A 118 14.01 34.26 0.57
N LEU A 119 15.12 33.98 -0.12
CA LEU A 119 15.50 32.64 -0.55
C LEU A 119 15.79 31.71 0.64
N PHE A 120 16.25 32.26 1.77
CA PHE A 120 16.45 31.49 2.99
C PHE A 120 15.11 30.98 3.57
N PHE A 121 14.09 31.82 3.59
CA PHE A 121 12.77 31.41 4.05
C PHE A 121 12.12 30.38 3.12
N ASP A 122 12.43 30.42 1.83
CA ASP A 122 11.98 29.42 0.84
C ASP A 122 12.62 28.05 1.10
N ALA A 123 13.92 28.03 1.38
CA ALA A 123 14.62 26.81 1.80
C ALA A 123 13.98 26.16 3.03
N LEU A 124 13.67 26.97 4.03
CA LEU A 124 13.10 26.50 5.30
C LEU A 124 11.66 25.99 5.13
N THR A 125 10.85 26.66 4.31
CA THR A 125 9.47 26.24 4.05
C THR A 125 9.40 24.91 3.28
N SER A 126 10.25 24.70 2.27
CA SER A 126 10.34 23.40 1.59
C SER A 126 10.78 22.26 2.52
N THR A 127 11.72 22.52 3.43
CA THR A 127 12.14 21.53 4.44
C THR A 127 11.01 21.21 5.41
N PHE A 128 10.30 22.25 5.87
CA PHE A 128 9.15 22.10 6.75
C PHE A 128 8.08 21.21 6.11
N TRP A 129 7.68 21.49 4.87
CA TRP A 129 6.67 20.69 4.17
C TRP A 129 7.12 19.25 3.91
N GLY A 130 8.38 19.05 3.51
CA GLY A 130 8.94 17.70 3.35
C GLY A 130 8.86 16.86 4.62
N ILE A 131 9.19 17.45 5.77
CA ILE A 131 9.10 16.77 7.07
C ILE A 131 7.65 16.52 7.48
N VAL A 132 6.76 17.52 7.33
CA VAL A 132 5.34 17.40 7.68
C VAL A 132 4.69 16.25 6.91
N PHE A 133 4.89 16.17 5.59
CA PHE A 133 4.34 15.07 4.79
C PHE A 133 5.00 13.73 5.12
N ALA A 134 6.31 13.69 5.37
CA ALA A 134 6.99 12.47 5.78
C ALA A 134 6.41 11.90 7.08
N ILE A 135 6.16 12.75 8.09
CA ILE A 135 5.55 12.32 9.36
C ILE A 135 4.11 11.84 9.13
N LEU A 136 3.32 12.60 8.37
CA LEU A 136 1.91 12.27 8.10
C LEU A 136 1.78 10.92 7.39
N PHE A 137 2.53 10.72 6.29
CA PHE A 137 2.46 9.46 5.55
C PHE A 137 3.09 8.29 6.31
N LYS A 138 4.10 8.54 7.16
CA LYS A 138 4.65 7.49 8.03
C LYS A 138 3.68 7.06 9.13
N GLY A 139 2.84 7.98 9.62
CA GLY A 139 1.71 7.64 10.49
C GLY A 139 0.68 6.77 9.77
N LEU A 140 0.27 7.17 8.56
CA LEU A 140 -0.66 6.38 7.73
C LEU A 140 -0.09 5.02 7.33
N ASN A 141 1.23 4.93 7.15
CA ASN A 141 1.92 3.69 6.85
C ASN A 141 1.66 2.62 7.92
N GLY A 142 1.63 2.98 9.20
CA GLY A 142 1.39 2.02 10.28
C GLY A 142 0.06 1.28 10.12
N PHE A 143 -1.00 1.99 9.72
CA PHE A 143 -2.29 1.36 9.45
C PHE A 143 -2.27 0.49 8.18
N LEU A 144 -1.64 0.98 7.11
CA LEU A 144 -1.54 0.24 5.85
C LEU A 144 -0.71 -1.05 6.02
N GLN A 145 0.39 -0.97 6.77
CA GLN A 145 1.25 -2.10 7.09
C GLN A 145 0.48 -3.22 7.78
N ALA A 146 -0.29 -2.90 8.81
CA ALA A 146 -1.09 -3.89 9.53
C ALA A 146 -2.07 -4.63 8.60
N GLN A 147 -2.70 -3.90 7.67
CA GLN A 147 -3.64 -4.49 6.70
C GLN A 147 -2.93 -5.36 5.65
N VAL A 148 -1.75 -4.95 5.18
CA VAL A 148 -0.94 -5.71 4.22
C VAL A 148 -0.44 -7.01 4.86
N GLU A 149 0.03 -6.93 6.11
CA GLU A 149 0.52 -8.07 6.88
C GLU A 149 -0.60 -9.08 7.19
N GLU A 150 -1.76 -8.61 7.68
CA GLU A 150 -2.96 -9.46 7.88
C GLU A 150 -3.33 -10.21 6.58
N ASN A 151 -3.32 -9.52 5.43
CA ASN A 151 -3.63 -10.14 4.15
C ASN A 151 -2.58 -11.18 3.72
N ILE A 152 -1.29 -10.93 3.96
CA ILE A 152 -0.22 -11.88 3.65
C ILE A 152 -0.38 -13.16 4.47
N ASP A 153 -0.67 -13.02 5.76
CA ASP A 153 -0.89 -14.17 6.66
C ASP A 153 -2.13 -14.97 6.27
N LEU A 154 -3.20 -14.29 5.84
CA LEU A 154 -4.40 -14.95 5.33
C LEU A 154 -4.10 -15.75 4.05
N VAL A 155 -3.34 -15.19 3.10
CA VAL A 155 -2.92 -15.92 1.89
C VAL A 155 -2.07 -17.13 2.26
N ASN A 156 -1.07 -16.97 3.14
CA ASN A 156 -0.21 -18.08 3.54
C ASN A 156 -1.01 -19.20 4.23
N THR A 157 -1.96 -18.83 5.11
CA THR A 157 -2.84 -19.80 5.77
C THR A 157 -3.74 -20.53 4.77
N TYR A 158 -4.20 -19.83 3.73
CA TYR A 158 -5.01 -20.41 2.67
C TYR A 158 -4.21 -21.45 1.86
N LEU A 159 -3.01 -21.10 1.41
CA LEU A 159 -2.13 -22.00 0.65
C LEU A 159 -1.77 -23.27 1.44
N VAL A 160 -1.36 -23.12 2.70
CA VAL A 160 -1.02 -24.26 3.56
C VAL A 160 -2.21 -25.21 3.76
N ARG A 161 -3.44 -24.67 3.84
CA ARG A 161 -4.64 -25.50 3.95
C ARG A 161 -4.93 -26.24 2.65
N MET A 162 -4.64 -25.63 1.51
CA MET A 162 -4.84 -26.23 0.20
C MET A 162 -3.87 -27.40 -0.01
N ASP A 163 -2.57 -27.20 0.24
CA ASP A 163 -1.54 -28.25 0.18
C ASP A 163 -1.90 -29.44 1.08
N ALA A 164 -2.43 -29.15 2.28
CA ALA A 164 -2.86 -30.18 3.22
C ALA A 164 -4.11 -30.96 2.76
N MET A 165 -4.99 -30.35 1.97
CA MET A 165 -6.16 -31.03 1.39
C MET A 165 -5.74 -31.91 0.21
N GLU A 166 -4.87 -31.41 -0.67
CA GLU A 166 -4.31 -32.20 -1.78
C GLU A 166 -3.57 -33.45 -1.27
N ALA A 167 -2.73 -33.29 -0.26
CA ALA A 167 -2.02 -34.41 0.36
C ALA A 167 -2.98 -35.47 0.94
N ARG A 168 -4.12 -35.06 1.51
CA ARG A 168 -5.13 -35.99 2.02
C ARG A 168 -5.85 -36.72 0.90
N HIS A 169 -6.17 -36.04 -0.20
CA HIS A 169 -6.83 -36.65 -1.36
C HIS A 169 -5.92 -37.69 -2.02
N ALA A 170 -4.62 -37.39 -2.18
CA ALA A 170 -3.66 -38.34 -2.72
C ALA A 170 -3.55 -39.62 -1.87
N VAL A 171 -3.48 -39.48 -0.54
CA VAL A 171 -3.46 -40.63 0.38
C VAL A 171 -4.77 -41.41 0.34
N GLN A 172 -5.92 -40.74 0.22
CA GLN A 172 -7.22 -41.38 0.11
C GLN A 172 -7.33 -42.21 -1.17
N GLU A 173 -6.86 -41.70 -2.31
CA GLU A 173 -6.83 -42.42 -3.58
C GLU A 173 -5.89 -43.64 -3.55
N GLU A 174 -4.71 -43.53 -2.92
CA GLU A 174 -3.81 -44.67 -2.74
C GLU A 174 -4.47 -45.79 -1.91
N LEU A 175 -5.18 -45.45 -0.83
CA LEU A 175 -5.87 -46.45 0.01
C LEU A 175 -7.01 -47.15 -0.74
N VAL A 176 -7.79 -46.42 -1.54
CA VAL A 176 -8.88 -47.01 -2.34
C VAL A 176 -8.34 -47.95 -3.43
N ASN A 177 -7.22 -47.59 -4.07
CA ASN A 177 -6.59 -48.44 -5.09
C ASN A 177 -5.88 -49.69 -4.51
N LEU A 178 -5.62 -49.74 -3.21
CA LEU A 178 -5.05 -50.90 -2.52
C LEU A 178 -6.11 -51.92 -2.09
N ASP A 179 -7.39 -51.51 -2.03
CA ASP A 179 -8.53 -52.34 -1.64
C ASP A 179 -9.25 -52.99 -2.86
N GLU A 180 -8.86 -52.67 -4.10
CA GLU A 180 -9.30 -53.32 -5.36
C GLU A 180 -8.31 -54.40 -5.85
#